data_AF-A0A3D4BIY0-F1
#
_entry.id   AF-A0A3D4BIY0-F1
#
_cell.length_a   1.000
_cell.length_b   1.000
_cell.length_c   1.000
_cell.angle_alpha   90.00
_cell.angle_beta   90.00
_cell.angle_gamma   90.00
#
_symmetry.space_group_name_H-M   'P 1'
#
loop_
_entity.id
_entity.type
_entity.pdbx_description
1 polymer ?
#
loop_
_entity_poly.entity_id
_entity_poly.type
_entity_poly.pdbx_seq_one_letter_code
_entity_poly.pdbx_strand_id
1 'polypeptide(L)'
;MLKKTFATILFLLLCNTICAQESQKITLKEFIEQVKEKNESIKKADSVNVMINDLLTENHDEYKIDPKNISRMEILVIEPEKNTSGVKPSIIISTIIK
;
A
#
# COMPACT_ATOMS: atom_id res chain seq x y z
N MET A 1 28.65 -5.21 4.59
CA MET A 1 28.21 -3.95 3.98
C MET A 1 26.71 -3.81 4.18
N LEU A 2 26.28 -2.86 5.02
CA LEU A 2 24.87 -2.54 5.25
C LEU A 2 24.28 -1.93 3.97
N LYS A 3 23.41 -2.68 3.26
CA LYS A 3 22.41 -2.09 2.35
C LYS A 3 21.11 -1.93 3.12
N LYS A 4 21.13 -1.07 4.15
CA LYS A 4 19.92 -0.55 4.76
C LYS A 4 19.84 0.92 4.37
N THR A 5 18.64 1.47 4.35
CA THR A 5 18.28 2.86 4.02
C THR A 5 18.29 3.16 2.52
N PHE A 6 17.12 3.16 1.87
CA PHE A 6 16.70 4.17 0.87
C PHE A 6 15.24 3.96 0.39
N ALA A 7 14.30 3.61 1.28
CA ALA A 7 12.86 3.55 0.93
C ALA A 7 12.01 4.65 1.61
N THR A 8 12.59 5.42 2.53
CA THR A 8 11.83 6.36 3.37
C THR A 8 11.59 7.72 2.70
N ILE A 9 12.46 8.15 1.77
CA ILE A 9 12.39 9.50 1.18
C ILE A 9 11.46 9.54 -0.05
N LEU A 10 11.37 8.47 -0.84
CA LEU A 10 10.42 8.38 -1.97
C LEU A 10 8.96 8.26 -1.50
N PHE A 11 8.75 7.82 -0.26
CA PHE A 11 7.45 7.56 0.36
C PHE A 11 6.62 8.83 0.64
N LEU A 12 7.24 9.91 1.11
CA LEU A 12 6.53 11.15 1.45
C LEU A 12 5.94 11.88 0.22
N LEU A 13 6.56 11.76 -0.95
CA LEU A 13 6.07 12.40 -2.17
C LEU A 13 4.81 11.70 -2.70
N LEU A 14 4.75 10.37 -2.66
CA LEU A 14 3.59 9.61 -3.12
C LEU A 14 2.35 9.87 -2.26
N CYS A 15 2.51 9.93 -0.94
CA CYS A 15 1.43 10.27 -0.03
C CYS A 15 0.87 11.68 -0.30
N ASN A 16 1.74 12.67 -0.57
CA ASN A 16 1.29 14.02 -0.88
C ASN A 16 0.53 14.12 -2.21
N THR A 17 0.92 13.36 -3.24
CA THR A 17 0.20 13.37 -4.53
C THR A 17 -1.12 12.59 -4.48
N ILE A 18 -1.24 11.55 -3.64
CA ILE A 18 -2.51 10.83 -3.43
C ILE A 18 -3.45 11.66 -2.51
N CYS A 19 -2.91 12.36 -1.51
CA CYS A 19 -3.70 13.16 -0.57
C CYS A 19 -4.21 14.51 -1.13
N ALA A 20 -3.71 14.96 -2.29
CA ALA A 20 -4.08 16.24 -2.89
C ALA A 20 -5.45 16.23 -3.59
N GLN A 21 -6.10 15.07 -3.74
CA GLN A 21 -7.50 15.01 -4.18
C GLN A 21 -8.44 15.42 -3.01
N GLU A 22 -9.44 16.26 -3.30
CA GLU A 22 -10.54 16.52 -2.38
C GLU A 22 -11.08 15.18 -1.82
N SER A 23 -11.29 15.09 -0.50
CA SER A 23 -11.59 13.81 0.17
C SER A 23 -12.90 13.24 -0.34
N GLN A 24 -12.79 12.30 -1.27
CA GLN A 24 -13.83 11.35 -1.57
C GLN A 24 -13.35 9.99 -1.07
N LYS A 25 -14.20 9.32 -0.29
CA LYS A 25 -13.99 7.92 0.06
C LYS A 25 -13.94 7.12 -1.24
N ILE A 26 -12.78 6.53 -1.52
CA ILE A 26 -12.59 5.63 -2.67
C ILE A 26 -12.66 4.18 -2.20
N THR A 27 -12.87 3.26 -3.11
CA THR A 27 -12.76 1.84 -2.80
C THR A 27 -11.31 1.47 -2.50
N LEU A 28 -11.10 0.43 -1.69
CA LEU A 28 -9.78 -0.06 -1.36
C LEU A 28 -9.07 -0.57 -2.62
N LYS A 29 -9.82 -1.15 -3.56
CA LYS A 29 -9.33 -1.54 -4.88
C LYS A 29 -8.78 -0.36 -5.68
N GLU A 30 -9.53 0.73 -5.79
CA GLU A 30 -9.05 1.95 -6.47
C GLU A 30 -7.79 2.48 -5.79
N PHE A 31 -7.76 2.48 -4.46
CA PHE A 31 -6.58 2.88 -3.70
C PHE A 31 -5.37 1.98 -4.01
N ILE A 32 -5.54 0.65 -4.00
CA ILE A 32 -4.48 -0.32 -4.32
C ILE A 32 -3.92 -0.07 -5.72
N GLU A 33 -4.77 0.13 -6.73
CA GLU A 33 -4.31 0.39 -8.10
C GLU A 33 -3.53 1.71 -8.20
N GLN A 34 -3.97 2.77 -7.53
CA GLN A 34 -3.19 4.02 -7.44
C GLN A 34 -1.83 3.81 -6.79
N VAL A 35 -1.75 2.97 -5.75
CA VAL A 35 -0.48 2.63 -5.10
C VAL A 35 0.41 1.81 -6.04
N LYS A 36 -0.15 0.86 -6.79
CA LYS A 36 0.59 0.04 -7.79
C LYS A 36 1.14 0.87 -8.94
N GLU A 37 0.36 1.81 -9.48
CA GLU A 37 0.81 2.72 -10.54
C GLU A 37 2.02 3.55 -10.11
N LYS A 38 2.07 3.90 -8.82
CA LYS A 38 3.08 4.76 -8.21
C LYS A 38 4.26 4.01 -7.60
N ASN A 39 4.18 2.69 -7.44
CA ASN A 39 5.24 1.87 -6.83
C ASN A 39 5.66 0.72 -7.76
N GLU A 40 6.79 0.92 -8.44
CA GLU A 40 7.37 -0.06 -9.38
C GLU A 40 7.60 -1.46 -8.78
N SER A 41 7.81 -1.55 -7.46
CA SER A 41 8.07 -2.82 -6.77
C SER A 41 6.85 -3.74 -6.73
N ILE A 42 5.64 -3.19 -6.82
CA ILE A 42 4.38 -3.96 -6.79
C ILE A 42 3.50 -3.72 -8.02
N LYS A 43 3.94 -2.87 -8.96
CA LYS A 43 3.20 -2.51 -10.18
C LYS A 43 2.75 -3.71 -11.00
N LYS A 44 3.61 -4.73 -11.09
CA LYS A 44 3.35 -5.98 -11.81
C LYS A 44 2.79 -7.11 -10.94
N ALA A 45 2.49 -6.83 -9.67
CA ALA A 45 1.91 -7.84 -8.80
C ALA A 45 0.45 -8.10 -9.18
N ASP A 46 0.12 -9.36 -9.46
CA ASP A 46 -1.24 -9.79 -9.79
C ASP A 46 -2.21 -9.53 -8.61
N SER A 47 -1.71 -9.66 -7.38
CA SER A 47 -2.46 -9.35 -6.17
C SER A 47 -1.54 -8.91 -5.03
N VAL A 48 -2.12 -8.17 -4.09
CA VAL A 48 -1.48 -7.69 -2.87
C VAL A 48 -2.30 -8.14 -1.66
N ASN A 49 -1.65 -8.45 -0.54
CA ASN A 49 -2.33 -8.51 0.74
C ASN A 49 -2.49 -7.09 1.27
N VAL A 50 -3.63 -6.77 1.88
CA VAL A 50 -3.85 -5.45 2.48
C VAL A 50 -4.23 -5.60 3.94
N MET A 51 -3.49 -4.92 4.81
CA MET A 51 -3.76 -4.83 6.24
C MET A 51 -4.11 -3.39 6.60
N ILE A 52 -5.22 -3.20 7.30
CA ILE A 52 -5.65 -1.88 7.79
C ILE A 52 -5.79 -1.96 9.30
N ASN A 53 -5.03 -1.14 10.04
CA ASN A 53 -4.96 -1.19 11.51
C ASN A 53 -4.71 -2.62 12.03
N ASP A 54 -3.72 -3.28 11.44
CA ASP A 54 -3.30 -4.66 11.74
C ASP A 54 -4.34 -5.75 11.42
N LEU A 55 -5.44 -5.41 10.74
CA LEU A 55 -6.46 -6.35 10.29
C LEU A 55 -6.32 -6.65 8.79
N LEU A 56 -6.20 -7.93 8.45
CA LEU A 56 -6.22 -8.38 7.05
C LEU A 56 -7.59 -8.06 6.43
N THR A 57 -7.58 -7.38 5.29
CA THR A 57 -8.79 -6.96 4.58
C THR A 57 -8.87 -7.72 3.25
N GLU A 58 -9.92 -8.51 3.07
CA GLU A 58 -10.10 -9.38 1.89
C GLU A 58 -11.06 -8.79 0.84
N ASN A 59 -12.09 -8.04 1.27
CA ASN A 59 -13.09 -7.47 0.37
C ASN A 59 -12.66 -6.06 -0.11
N HIS A 60 -11.89 -6.01 -1.20
CA HIS A 60 -11.31 -4.76 -1.71
C HIS A 60 -12.28 -3.90 -2.53
N ASP A 61 -13.27 -4.51 -3.16
CA ASP A 61 -14.23 -3.81 -4.03
C ASP A 61 -15.24 -2.97 -3.22
N GLU A 62 -15.66 -3.44 -2.04
CA GLU A 62 -16.68 -2.77 -1.22
C GLU A 62 -16.10 -1.93 -0.09
N TYR A 63 -14.90 -2.27 0.40
CA TYR A 63 -14.28 -1.53 1.49
C TYR A 63 -13.93 -0.11 1.03
N LYS A 64 -14.44 0.90 1.74
CA LYS A 64 -14.14 2.31 1.45
C LYS A 64 -13.06 2.83 2.37
N ILE A 65 -12.04 3.44 1.79
CA ILE A 65 -10.97 4.12 2.51
C ILE A 65 -10.97 5.61 2.18
N ASP A 66 -10.68 6.42 3.19
CA ASP A 66 -10.42 7.85 3.01
C ASP A 66 -8.90 8.05 3.10
N PRO A 67 -8.22 8.34 1.96
CA PRO A 67 -6.78 8.53 1.95
C PRO A 67 -6.30 9.60 2.95
N LYS A 68 -7.15 10.58 3.31
CA LYS A 68 -6.79 11.62 4.29
C LYS A 68 -6.67 11.11 5.72
N ASN A 69 -7.30 9.98 6.02
CA ASN A 69 -7.22 9.37 7.35
C ASN A 69 -6.02 8.42 7.46
N ILE A 70 -5.24 8.20 6.40
CA ILE A 70 -4.05 7.36 6.46
C ILE A 70 -2.94 8.12 7.20
N SER A 71 -2.53 7.62 8.37
CA SER A 71 -1.36 8.14 9.10
C SER A 71 -0.05 7.52 8.62
N ARG A 72 -0.10 6.25 8.22
CA ARG A 72 1.07 5.48 7.79
C ARG A 72 0.67 4.47 6.73
N MET A 73 1.56 4.24 5.78
CA MET A 73 1.45 3.15 4.82
C MET A 73 2.82 2.49 4.68
N GLU A 74 2.88 1.17 4.54
CA GLU A 74 4.10 0.42 4.30
C GLU A 74 3.86 -0.61 3.23
N ILE A 75 4.88 -0.83 2.40
CA ILE A 75 4.84 -1.83 1.34
C ILE A 75 5.95 -2.81 1.61
N LEU A 76 5.56 -4.05 1.95
CA LEU A 76 6.47 -5.15 2.16
C LEU A 76 6.52 -6.00 0.89
N VAL A 77 7.67 -5.97 0.23
CA VAL A 77 7.97 -6.84 -0.90
C VAL A 77 8.97 -7.87 -0.41
N ILE A 78 8.57 -9.13 -0.42
CA ILE A 78 9.47 -10.25 -0.16
C ILE A 78 10.05 -10.66 -1.51
N GLU A 79 11.34 -10.43 -1.70
CA GLU A 79 12.03 -10.98 -2.87
C GLU A 79 11.90 -12.51 -2.81
N PRO A 80 11.37 -13.15 -3.84
CA PRO A 80 11.22 -14.59 -3.81
C PRO A 80 12.60 -15.23 -3.80
N GLU A 81 12.96 -15.87 -2.69
CA GLU A 81 13.98 -16.91 -2.73
C GLU A 81 13.50 -17.98 -3.72
N LYS A 82 14.44 -18.67 -4.38
CA LYS A 82 14.25 -19.46 -5.62
C LYS A 82 13.07 -20.46 -5.69
N ASN A 83 12.30 -20.67 -4.61
CA ASN A 83 11.15 -21.57 -4.53
C ASN A 83 9.89 -21.00 -3.86
N THR A 84 9.77 -19.69 -3.60
CA THR A 84 8.53 -19.13 -3.01
C THR A 84 7.53 -18.70 -4.08
N SER A 85 6.95 -19.67 -4.78
CA SER A 85 5.78 -19.41 -5.65
C SER A 85 4.58 -19.03 -4.78
N GLY A 86 3.96 -17.87 -5.04
CA GLY A 86 2.72 -17.45 -4.39
C GLY A 86 2.86 -16.47 -3.22
N VAL A 87 4.05 -15.96 -2.91
CA VAL A 87 4.21 -14.88 -1.93
C VAL A 87 3.75 -13.56 -2.54
N LYS A 88 2.72 -12.96 -1.93
CA LYS A 88 2.15 -11.68 -2.36
C LYS A 88 2.82 -10.53 -1.60
N PRO A 89 3.13 -9.40 -2.28
CA PRO A 89 3.47 -8.18 -1.57
C PRO A 89 2.33 -7.75 -0.64
N SER A 90 2.67 -7.07 0.45
CA SER A 90 1.69 -6.61 1.44
C SER A 90 1.69 -5.08 1.53
N ILE A 91 0.51 -4.48 1.54
CA ILE A 91 0.29 -3.06 1.84
C ILE A 91 -0.28 -2.99 3.25
N ILE A 92 0.45 -2.36 4.17
CA ILE A 92 0.04 -2.17 5.55
C ILE A 92 -0.33 -0.70 5.72
N ILE A 93 -1.53 -0.44 6.23
CA ILE A 93 -2.11 0.90 6.37
C ILE A 93 -2.47 1.10 7.84
N SER A 94 -2.02 2.20 8.42
CA SER A 94 -2.54 2.69 9.69
C SER A 94 -3.39 3.92 9.42
N THR A 95 -4.57 3.98 10.02
CA THR A 95 -5.46 5.14 9.91
C THR A 95 -5.59 5.85 11.25
N ILE A 96 -5.79 7.17 11.21
CA ILE A 96 -6.21 7.97 12.36
C ILE A 96 -7.73 7.79 12.46
N ILE A 97 -8.17 7.01 13.43
CA ILE A 97 -9.59 6.97 13.80
C ILE A 97 -9.86 8.29 14.51
N LYS A 98 -10.70 9.13 13.90
CA LYS A 98 -11.24 10.34 14.54
C LYS A 98 -12.50 10.01 15.32
#